data_AF-A0A7C2IPI3-F1
#
_entry.id   AF-A0A7C2IPI3-F1
#
_cell.length_a   1.000
_cell.length_b   1.000
_cell.length_c   1.000
_cell.angle_alpha   90.00
_cell.angle_beta   90.00
_cell.angle_gamma   90.00
#
_symmetry.space_group_name_H-M   'P 1'
#
loop_
_entity.id
_entity.type
_entity.pdbx_description
1 polymer ?
#
loop_
_entity_poly.entity_id
_entity_poly.type
_entity_poly.pdbx_seq_one_letter_code
_entity_poly.pdbx_strand_id
1 'polypeptide(L)'
;MKVPGTIEECFAELEKLLDEEELEEFKKAEESELALYHFGLGMWIRNNWGLWLDSPLAQYFKSIGVQHPDDMSAIILTSFHRHLNGKDLRLDEQVKYYQEYWEKSGGP
;
A
#
# COMPACT_ATOMS: atom_id res chain seq x y z
N MET A 1 -11.87 13.12 1.39
CA MET A 1 -11.46 11.73 1.13
C MET A 1 -12.44 10.76 1.74
N LYS A 2 -12.71 9.67 1.03
CA LYS A 2 -13.39 8.47 1.52
C LYS A 2 -12.34 7.49 2.06
N VAL A 3 -12.67 6.66 3.03
CA VAL A 3 -11.82 5.49 3.39
C VAL A 3 -12.01 4.44 2.29
N PRO A 4 -10.96 4.06 1.54
CA PRO A 4 -11.08 3.09 0.46
C PRO A 4 -11.40 1.69 1.01
N GLY A 5 -11.98 0.82 0.17
CA GLY A 5 -12.25 -0.58 0.47
C GLY A 5 -11.46 -1.58 -0.38
N THR A 6 -10.85 -1.12 -1.47
CA THR A 6 -10.00 -1.93 -2.37
C THR A 6 -8.75 -1.17 -2.76
N ILE A 7 -7.80 -1.84 -3.42
CA ILE A 7 -6.56 -1.24 -3.92
C ILE A 7 -6.84 -0.18 -4.99
N GLU A 8 -7.78 -0.42 -5.90
CA GLU A 8 -8.15 0.53 -6.95
C GLU A 8 -8.78 1.81 -6.36
N GLU A 9 -9.59 1.66 -5.30
CA GLU A 9 -10.11 2.82 -4.57
C GLU A 9 -8.98 3.59 -3.87
N CYS A 10 -7.92 2.91 -3.41
CA CYS A 10 -6.75 3.59 -2.84
C CYS A 10 -6.10 4.52 -3.87
N PHE A 11 -5.95 4.07 -5.12
CA PHE A 11 -5.32 4.87 -6.18
C PHE A 11 -6.12 6.15 -6.44
N ALA A 12 -7.44 6.03 -6.57
CA ALA A 12 -8.32 7.17 -6.80
C ALA A 12 -8.29 8.19 -5.64
N GLU A 13 -8.08 7.75 -4.39
CA GLU A 13 -7.94 8.68 -3.26
C GLU A 13 -6.52 9.26 -3.14
N LEU A 14 -5.48 8.51 -3.54
CA LEU A 14 -4.10 9.03 -3.56
C LEU A 14 -3.90 10.08 -4.66
N GLU A 15 -4.46 9.87 -5.86
CA GLU A 15 -4.44 10.87 -6.95
C GLU A 15 -5.19 12.17 -6.59
N LYS A 16 -6.09 12.14 -5.60
CA LYS A 16 -6.75 13.35 -5.07
C LYS A 16 -5.99 13.97 -3.90
N LEU A 17 -5.23 13.16 -3.17
CA LEU A 17 -4.50 13.58 -1.98
C LEU A 17 -3.20 14.29 -2.36
N LEU A 18 -2.46 13.72 -3.31
CA LEU A 18 -1.17 14.19 -3.76
C LEU A 18 -1.35 15.24 -4.85
N ASP A 19 -0.55 16.30 -4.81
CA ASP A 19 -0.51 17.27 -5.90
C ASP A 19 0.28 16.74 -7.12
N GLU A 20 0.29 17.52 -8.21
CA GLU A 20 0.95 17.11 -9.46
C GLU A 20 2.47 16.91 -9.30
N GLU A 21 3.11 17.71 -8.44
CA GLU A 21 4.55 17.59 -8.17
C GLU A 21 4.84 16.32 -7.38
N GLU A 22 4.09 16.07 -6.30
CA GLU A 22 4.20 14.86 -5.49
C GLU A 22 3.93 13.59 -6.30
N LEU A 23 2.92 13.59 -7.19
CA LEU A 23 2.62 12.47 -8.09
C LEU A 23 3.77 12.21 -9.08
N GLU A 24 4.33 13.26 -9.66
CA GLU A 24 5.44 13.15 -10.60
C GLU A 24 6.74 12.69 -9.91
N GLU A 25 7.02 13.16 -8.71
CA GLU A 25 8.13 12.67 -7.89
C GLU A 25 7.95 11.19 -7.54
N PHE A 26 6.77 10.82 -7.03
CA PHE A 26 6.47 9.44 -6.68
C PHE A 26 6.58 8.51 -7.88
N LYS A 27 6.08 8.93 -9.05
CA LYS A 27 6.15 8.16 -10.30
C LYS A 27 7.58 7.95 -10.78
N LYS A 28 8.47 8.94 -10.60
CA LYS A 28 9.88 8.89 -11.04
C LYS A 28 10.80 8.12 -10.09
N ALA A 29 10.40 7.96 -8.82
CA ALA A 29 11.17 7.19 -7.85
C ALA A 29 11.41 5.76 -8.34
N GLU A 30 12.57 5.18 -8.01
CA GLU A 30 12.79 3.75 -8.23
C GLU A 30 11.94 2.94 -7.27
N GLU A 31 11.49 1.75 -7.68
CA GLU A 31 10.61 0.94 -6.83
C GLU A 31 11.29 0.54 -5.50
N SER A 32 12.62 0.38 -5.50
CA SER A 32 13.42 0.14 -4.30
C SER A 32 13.44 1.33 -3.32
N GLU A 33 13.15 2.53 -3.79
CA GLU A 33 13.13 3.75 -2.99
C GLU A 33 11.76 3.97 -2.31
N LEU A 34 10.74 3.18 -2.64
CA LEU A 34 9.41 3.28 -2.01
C LEU A 34 9.44 3.04 -0.50
N ALA A 35 10.46 2.34 0.01
CA ALA A 35 10.71 2.19 1.44
C ALA A 35 10.90 3.55 2.16
N LEU A 36 11.40 4.58 1.47
CA LEU A 36 11.55 5.94 2.02
C LEU A 36 10.20 6.59 2.35
N TYR A 37 9.14 6.21 1.62
CA TYR A 37 7.79 6.70 1.84
C TYR A 37 7.06 5.99 2.99
N HIS A 38 7.64 4.91 3.54
CA HIS A 38 7.01 4.12 4.60
C HIS A 38 6.65 4.94 5.84
N PHE A 39 7.55 5.87 6.23
CA PHE A 39 7.35 6.76 7.38
C PHE A 39 6.62 8.07 7.03
N GLY A 40 6.44 8.38 5.75
CA GLY A 40 5.66 9.54 5.31
C GLY A 40 4.25 9.11 4.93
N LEU A 41 4.03 9.00 3.62
CA LEU A 41 2.76 8.61 3.03
C LEU A 41 2.26 7.24 3.56
N GLY A 42 3.16 6.29 3.78
CA GLY A 42 2.81 4.99 4.37
C GLY A 42 2.21 5.09 5.77
N MET A 43 2.74 5.96 6.65
CA MET A 43 2.15 6.19 7.99
C MET A 43 0.80 6.86 7.87
N TRP A 44 0.73 7.85 6.98
CA TRP A 44 -0.51 8.57 6.74
C TRP A 44 -1.61 7.60 6.29
N ILE A 45 -1.33 6.72 5.30
CA ILE A 45 -2.26 5.70 4.80
C ILE A 45 -2.79 4.83 5.94
N ARG A 46 -1.90 4.18 6.70
CA ARG A 46 -2.35 3.20 7.70
C ARG A 46 -3.12 3.81 8.87
N ASN A 47 -2.78 5.06 9.23
CA ASN A 47 -3.44 5.75 10.33
C ASN A 47 -4.78 6.37 9.90
N ASN A 48 -4.87 6.93 8.68
CA ASN A 48 -6.08 7.63 8.23
C ASN A 48 -7.10 6.71 7.56
N TRP A 49 -6.67 5.61 6.93
CA TRP A 49 -7.58 4.62 6.34
C TRP A 49 -7.93 3.48 7.29
N GLY A 50 -7.59 3.63 8.58
CA GLY A 50 -8.03 2.72 9.64
C GLY A 50 -7.47 1.31 9.51
N LEU A 51 -6.26 1.14 8.98
CA LEU A 51 -5.66 -0.19 8.80
C LEU A 51 -5.41 -0.88 10.16
N TRP A 52 -5.15 -0.10 11.22
CA TRP A 52 -5.09 -0.58 12.61
C TRP A 52 -6.45 -0.89 13.24
N LEU A 53 -7.54 -0.37 12.67
CA LEU A 53 -8.88 -0.36 13.28
C LEU A 53 -9.89 -1.23 12.52
N ASP A 54 -9.41 -2.23 11.80
CA ASP A 54 -10.24 -3.18 11.04
C ASP A 54 -11.20 -2.51 10.05
N SER A 55 -10.74 -1.46 9.36
CA SER A 55 -11.50 -0.83 8.28
C SER A 55 -11.81 -1.81 7.14
N PRO A 56 -12.76 -1.49 6.23
CA PRO A 56 -13.02 -2.33 5.06
C PRO A 56 -11.77 -2.67 4.24
N LEU A 57 -10.83 -1.71 4.11
CA LEU A 57 -9.53 -1.96 3.46
C LEU A 57 -8.67 -2.94 4.26
N ALA A 58 -8.63 -2.80 5.59
CA ALA A 58 -7.92 -3.74 6.44
C ALA A 58 -8.49 -5.16 6.29
N GLN A 59 -9.82 -5.29 6.28
CA GLN A 59 -10.51 -6.56 6.08
C GLN A 59 -10.22 -7.16 4.71
N TYR A 60 -10.15 -6.34 3.66
CA TYR A 60 -9.71 -6.76 2.33
C TYR A 60 -8.29 -7.39 2.39
N PHE A 61 -7.31 -6.69 2.97
CA PHE A 61 -5.94 -7.21 3.08
C PHE A 61 -5.85 -8.49 3.93
N LYS A 62 -6.58 -8.54 5.04
CA LYS A 62 -6.66 -9.74 5.90
C LYS A 62 -7.24 -10.93 5.14
N SER A 63 -8.24 -10.70 4.28
CA SER A 63 -8.87 -11.75 3.47
C SER A 63 -7.92 -12.38 2.45
N ILE A 64 -6.90 -11.63 2.00
CA ILE A 64 -5.83 -12.12 1.12
C ILE A 64 -4.55 -12.49 1.89
N GLY A 65 -4.61 -12.56 3.22
CA GLY A 65 -3.53 -13.08 4.07
C GLY A 65 -2.47 -12.07 4.48
N VAL A 66 -2.70 -10.77 4.32
CA VAL A 66 -1.81 -9.70 4.83
C VAL A 66 -2.40 -9.15 6.13
N GLN A 67 -1.70 -9.35 7.24
CA GLN A 67 -2.24 -9.05 8.58
C GLN A 67 -1.76 -7.72 9.16
N HIS A 68 -0.50 -7.35 8.91
CA HIS A 68 0.13 -6.20 9.57
C HIS A 68 -0.11 -4.90 8.76
N PRO A 69 -0.61 -3.81 9.38
CA PRO A 69 -0.89 -2.55 8.69
C PRO A 69 0.31 -1.89 8.00
N ASP A 70 1.53 -2.12 8.50
CA ASP A 70 2.75 -1.65 7.82
C ASP A 70 2.90 -2.32 6.45
N ASP A 71 2.68 -3.63 6.34
CA ASP A 71 2.73 -4.38 5.09
C ASP A 71 1.62 -3.96 4.13
N MET A 72 0.40 -3.77 4.66
CA MET A 72 -0.73 -3.27 3.87
C MET A 72 -0.38 -1.92 3.23
N SER A 73 0.17 -0.98 4.01
CA SER A 73 0.58 0.32 3.49
C SER A 73 1.73 0.22 2.49
N ALA A 74 2.67 -0.69 2.68
CA ALA A 74 3.76 -0.92 1.73
C ALA A 74 3.25 -1.48 0.39
N ILE A 75 2.34 -2.47 0.42
CA ILE A 75 1.70 -3.02 -0.79
C ILE A 75 0.91 -1.93 -1.53
N ILE A 76 0.21 -1.05 -0.81
CA ILE A 76 -0.50 0.08 -1.42
C ILE A 76 0.49 1.00 -2.13
N LEU A 77 1.60 1.37 -1.50
CA LEU A 77 2.62 2.25 -2.10
C LEU A 77 3.23 1.64 -3.36
N THR A 78 3.65 0.37 -3.31
CA THR A 78 4.21 -0.34 -4.47
C THR A 78 3.18 -0.49 -5.59
N SER A 79 1.94 -0.83 -5.25
CA SER A 79 0.87 -1.00 -6.25
C SER A 79 0.49 0.35 -6.88
N PHE A 80 0.45 1.43 -6.11
CA PHE A 80 0.17 2.77 -6.62
C PHE A 80 1.28 3.25 -7.56
N HIS A 81 2.54 3.02 -7.21
CA HIS A 81 3.69 3.33 -8.07
C HIS A 81 3.60 2.61 -9.42
N ARG A 82 3.28 1.32 -9.39
CA ARG A 82 3.10 0.49 -10.59
C ARG A 82 1.93 0.97 -11.44
N HIS A 83 0.80 1.34 -10.81
CA HIS A 83 -0.35 1.95 -11.48
C HIS A 83 0.01 3.23 -12.23
N LEU A 84 0.69 4.18 -11.58
CA LEU A 84 1.13 5.44 -12.21
C LEU A 84 2.09 5.23 -13.40
N ASN A 85 2.80 4.10 -13.39
CA ASN A 85 3.77 3.72 -14.43
C ASN A 85 3.22 2.71 -15.46
N GLY A 86 1.93 2.35 -15.39
CA GLY A 86 1.32 1.38 -16.30
C GLY A 86 1.93 -0.03 -16.23
N LYS A 87 2.50 -0.39 -15.07
CA LYS A 87 3.10 -1.70 -14.82
C LYS A 87 2.07 -2.65 -14.21
N ASP A 88 2.25 -3.96 -14.44
CA ASP A 88 1.47 -4.99 -13.77
C ASP A 88 1.67 -4.88 -12.25
N LEU A 89 0.57 -4.88 -11.49
CA LEU A 89 0.61 -4.78 -10.04
C LEU A 89 1.32 -5.99 -9.41
N ARG A 90 1.26 -7.18 -10.02
CA ARG A 90 1.78 -8.45 -9.48
C ARG A 90 1.42 -8.60 -7.99
N LEU A 91 0.16 -8.31 -7.65
CA LEU A 91 -0.31 -8.22 -6.27
C LEU A 91 -0.07 -9.53 -5.51
N ASP A 92 -0.35 -10.66 -6.15
CA ASP A 92 -0.14 -12.00 -5.57
C ASP A 92 1.31 -12.22 -5.12
N GLU A 93 2.28 -11.67 -5.85
CA GLU A 93 3.69 -11.79 -5.50
C GLU A 93 4.08 -10.89 -4.33
N GLN A 94 3.53 -9.67 -4.28
CA GLN A 94 3.72 -8.77 -3.14
C GLN A 94 3.14 -9.39 -1.86
N VAL A 95 1.92 -9.94 -1.95
CA VAL A 95 1.26 -10.64 -0.84
C VAL A 95 2.07 -11.84 -0.39
N LYS A 96 2.51 -12.69 -1.34
CA LYS A 96 3.31 -13.87 -1.05
C LYS A 96 4.63 -13.53 -0.36
N TYR A 97 5.29 -12.43 -0.74
CA TYR A 97 6.51 -11.97 -0.09
C TYR A 97 6.31 -11.74 1.42
N TYR A 98 5.23 -11.05 1.81
CA TYR A 98 4.94 -10.78 3.23
C TYR A 98 4.47 -12.02 3.99
N GLN A 99 3.70 -12.91 3.34
CA GLN A 99 3.34 -14.21 3.93
C GLN A 99 4.58 -15.03 4.26
N GLU A 100 5.51 -15.16 3.31
CA GLU A 100 6.77 -15.89 3.52
C GLU A 100 7.68 -15.23 4.56
N TYR A 101 7.71 -13.89 4.61
CA TYR A 101 8.47 -13.15 5.61
C TYR A 101 8.00 -13.50 7.02
N TRP A 102 6.68 -13.45 7.27
CA TRP A 102 6.12 -13.73 8.58
C TRP A 102 6.15 -15.22 8.95
N GLU A 103 5.98 -16.12 7.98
CA GLU A 103 6.18 -17.56 8.21
C GLU A 103 7.58 -17.85 8.75
N LYS A 104 8.61 -17.22 8.18
CA LYS A 104 10.01 -17.35 8.62
C LYS A 104 10.29 -16.64 9.96
N SER A 105 9.54 -15.59 10.26
CA SER A 105 9.78 -14.72 11.44
C SER A 105 8.98 -15.15 12.68
N GLY A 106 8.08 -16.13 12.57
CA GLY A 106 7.27 -16.63 13.69
C GLY A 106 5.88 -16.01 13.81
N GLY A 107 5.40 -15.36 12.75
CA GLY A 107 4.11 -14.67 12.68
C GLY A 107 4.22 -13.14 12.75
N PRO A 108 3.19 -12.41 12.26
CA PRO A 108 3.08 -10.96 12.34
C PRO A 108 2.93 -10.42 13.77
#